data_AF-A0A4Y2E9M7-F1
#
_entry.id   AF-A0A4Y2E9M7-F1
#
_cell.length_a   1.000
_cell.length_b   1.000
_cell.length_c   1.000
_cell.angle_alpha   90.00
_cell.angle_beta   90.00
_cell.angle_gamma   90.00
#
_symmetry.space_group_name_H-M   'P 1'
#
loop_
_entity.id
_entity.type
_entity.pdbx_description
1 polymer ?
#
loop_
_entity_poly.entity_id
_entity_poly.type
_entity_poly.pdbx_seq_one_letter_code
_entity_poly.pdbx_strand_id
1 'polypeptide(L)'
;MLQKEDIVCNLLKGLTAQIKDCRGTIVNEVLEEVKQTCLALNVDMSFKEVRKKNRFFDEKCEDESSEISQHKKFQLALLQVNDRIEAELERRFQLMQKVNEIFGFLSLKQLTILDNKTLREYATNWQICTGTIWTKMEYLLK
;
A
#
# COMPACT_ATOMS: atom_id res chain seq x y z
N MET A 1 -0.58 -16.59 22.58
CA MET A 1 -0.09 -15.97 21.32
C MET A 1 -1.07 -16.11 20.16
N LEU A 2 -1.80 -17.22 20.03
CA LEU A 2 -2.70 -17.52 18.89
C LEU A 2 -3.93 -16.64 18.64
N GLN A 3 -4.46 -15.95 19.64
CA GLN A 3 -5.55 -15.00 19.35
C GLN A 3 -5.04 -13.80 18.56
N LYS A 4 -3.75 -13.45 18.66
CA LYS A 4 -3.23 -12.21 18.08
C LYS A 4 -2.99 -12.31 16.57
N GLU A 5 -2.59 -13.46 16.03
CA GLU A 5 -2.33 -13.62 14.59
C GLU A 5 -3.60 -13.61 13.75
N ASP A 6 -4.64 -14.36 14.13
CA ASP A 6 -5.94 -14.33 13.44
C ASP A 6 -6.56 -12.91 13.50
N ILE A 7 -6.41 -12.21 14.63
CA ILE A 7 -6.87 -10.82 14.78
C ILE A 7 -6.08 -9.87 13.87
N VAL A 8 -4.75 -9.99 13.81
CA VAL A 8 -3.90 -9.13 12.96
C VAL A 8 -4.18 -9.37 11.47
N CYS A 9 -4.37 -10.62 11.05
CA CYS A 9 -4.73 -10.95 9.67
C CYS A 9 -6.09 -10.35 9.27
N ASN A 10 -7.08 -10.41 10.17
CA ASN A 10 -8.41 -9.83 9.92
C ASN A 10 -8.36 -8.29 9.91
N LEU A 11 -7.58 -7.68 10.80
CA LEU A 11 -7.33 -6.23 10.80
C LEU A 11 -6.65 -5.77 9.51
N LEU A 12 -5.61 -6.47 9.05
CA LEU A 12 -4.92 -6.15 7.81
C LEU A 12 -5.85 -6.27 6.60
N LYS A 13 -6.68 -7.32 6.52
CA LYS A 13 -7.70 -7.45 5.47
C LYS A 13 -8.70 -6.28 5.49
N GLY A 14 -9.15 -5.89 6.69
CA GLY A 14 -10.05 -4.75 6.85
C GLY A 14 -9.42 -3.43 6.41
N LEU A 15 -8.17 -3.19 6.79
CA LEU A 15 -7.39 -2.02 6.38
C LEU A 15 -7.16 -1.97 4.86
N THR A 16 -6.81 -3.09 4.24
CA THR A 16 -6.66 -3.16 2.77
C THR A 16 -7.96 -2.84 2.06
N ALA A 17 -9.10 -3.32 2.58
CA ALA A 17 -10.41 -3.00 2.01
C ALA A 17 -10.74 -1.50 2.15
N GLN A 18 -10.48 -0.90 3.32
CA GLN A 18 -10.70 0.53 3.55
C GLN A 18 -9.85 1.41 2.63
N ILE A 19 -8.58 1.07 2.42
CA ILE A 19 -7.68 1.86 1.54
C ILE A 19 -8.11 1.79 0.07
N LYS A 20 -8.60 0.62 -0.37
CA LYS A 20 -9.18 0.46 -1.70
C LYS A 20 -10.44 1.31 -1.89
N ASP A 21 -11.29 1.36 -0.87
CA ASP A 21 -12.51 2.17 -0.88
C ASP A 21 -12.19 3.67 -0.87
N CYS A 22 -11.24 4.09 -0.01
CA CYS A 22 -10.71 5.45 0.03
C CYS A 22 -10.20 5.92 -1.34
N ARG A 23 -9.64 5.06 -2.19
CA ARG A 23 -9.16 5.46 -3.53
C ARG A 23 -10.24 6.14 -4.37
N GLY A 24 -11.51 5.74 -4.20
CA GLY A 24 -12.65 6.31 -4.92
C GLY A 24 -13.16 7.64 -4.33
N THR A 25 -12.99 7.86 -3.04
CA THR A 25 -13.59 8.99 -2.30
C THR A 25 -12.56 10.08 -1.92
N ILE A 26 -11.31 9.70 -1.65
CA ILE A 26 -10.28 10.57 -1.06
C ILE A 26 -9.94 11.77 -1.93
N VAL A 27 -10.01 11.62 -3.26
CA VAL A 27 -9.75 12.73 -4.18
C VAL A 27 -10.82 13.81 -4.05
N ASN A 28 -12.08 13.42 -3.81
CA ASN A 28 -13.18 14.38 -3.68
C ASN A 28 -13.21 14.98 -2.27
N GLU A 29 -13.04 14.15 -1.23
CA GLU A 29 -13.04 14.60 0.17
C GLU A 29 -11.89 15.58 0.46
N VAL A 30 -10.65 15.20 0.10
CA VAL A 30 -9.47 16.07 0.32
C VAL A 30 -9.55 17.33 -0.53
N LEU A 31 -10.11 17.26 -1.74
CA LEU A 31 -10.28 18.44 -2.58
C LEU A 31 -11.30 19.42 -1.96
N GLU A 32 -12.41 18.92 -1.41
CA GLU A 32 -13.40 19.75 -0.72
C GLU A 32 -12.82 20.34 0.58
N GLU A 33 -12.07 19.57 1.38
CA GLU A 33 -11.37 20.10 2.56
C GLU A 33 -10.36 21.20 2.21
N VAL A 34 -9.59 21.00 1.13
CA VAL A 34 -8.64 22.00 0.63
C VAL A 34 -9.40 23.25 0.18
N LYS A 35 -10.54 23.12 -0.53
CA LYS A 35 -11.41 24.25 -0.90
C LYS A 35 -11.87 25.03 0.32
N GLN A 36 -12.40 24.35 1.33
CA GLN A 36 -12.84 25.00 2.57
C GLN A 36 -11.70 25.69 3.31
N THR A 37 -10.53 25.05 3.37
CA THR A 37 -9.34 25.61 4.03
C THR A 37 -8.83 26.87 3.32
N CYS A 38 -8.78 26.87 1.99
CA CYS A 38 -8.37 28.05 1.22
C CYS A 38 -9.38 29.20 1.32
N LEU A 39 -10.68 28.90 1.34
CA LEU A 39 -11.73 29.89 1.63
C LEU A 39 -11.54 30.52 3.02
N ALA A 40 -11.22 29.70 4.04
CA ALA A 40 -10.96 30.18 5.39
C ALA A 40 -9.67 31.02 5.50
N LEU A 41 -8.66 30.72 4.68
CA LEU A 41 -7.37 31.42 4.69
C LEU A 41 -7.32 32.62 3.72
N ASN A 42 -8.42 32.96 3.02
CA ASN A 42 -8.44 33.95 1.94
C ASN A 42 -7.34 33.70 0.87
N VAL A 43 -6.97 32.45 0.67
CA VAL A 43 -6.03 32.04 -0.37
C VAL A 43 -6.83 31.71 -1.62
N ASP A 44 -6.60 32.47 -2.69
CA ASP A 44 -7.26 32.19 -3.97
C ASP A 44 -6.80 30.83 -4.50
N MET A 45 -7.74 29.91 -4.65
CA MET A 45 -7.52 28.60 -5.27
C MET A 45 -7.55 28.73 -6.79
N SER A 46 -6.73 29.64 -7.29
CA SER A 46 -6.50 29.84 -8.71
C SER A 46 -5.64 28.69 -9.22
N PHE A 47 -6.26 27.56 -9.52
CA PHE A 47 -5.68 26.63 -10.49
C PHE A 47 -5.63 27.41 -11.79
N LYS A 48 -4.46 27.96 -12.13
CA LYS A 48 -4.32 28.75 -13.36
C LYS A 48 -4.82 27.89 -14.53
N GLU A 49 -5.93 28.28 -15.12
CA GLU A 49 -6.35 27.72 -16.39
C GLU A 49 -5.26 28.02 -17.40
N VAL A 50 -4.88 26.99 -18.16
CA VAL A 50 -3.96 27.14 -19.28
C VAL A 50 -4.61 28.13 -20.23
N ARG A 51 -4.08 29.36 -20.30
CA ARG A 51 -4.60 30.37 -21.22
C ARG A 51 -4.45 29.81 -22.63
N LYS A 52 -5.58 29.63 -23.33
CA LYS A 52 -5.56 29.40 -24.77
C LYS A 52 -4.88 30.61 -25.41
N LYS A 53 -3.61 30.45 -25.80
CA LYS A 53 -2.92 31.44 -26.62
C LYS A 53 -3.70 31.51 -27.93
N ASN A 54 -4.32 32.67 -28.21
CA ASN A 54 -5.06 32.88 -29.45
C ASN A 54 -4.03 32.77 -30.60
N ARG A 55 -3.95 31.59 -31.22
CA ARG A 55 -3.08 31.37 -32.38
C ARG A 55 -3.73 32.10 -33.54
N PHE A 56 -3.06 33.16 -33.98
CA PHE A 56 -3.33 33.73 -35.29
C PHE A 56 -3.23 32.63 -36.35
N PHE A 57 -4.10 32.77 -37.35
CA PHE A 57 -4.50 31.78 -38.33
C PHE A 57 -3.32 31.23 -39.16
N ASP A 58 -3.44 29.94 -39.49
CA ASP A 58 -2.65 29.18 -40.48
C ASP A 58 -1.35 28.52 -40.04
N GLU A 59 -1.44 27.54 -39.14
CA GLU A 59 -0.54 26.37 -39.19
C GLU A 59 -1.24 25.16 -38.54
N LYS A 60 -1.30 24.02 -39.26
CA LYS A 60 -1.83 22.76 -38.72
C LYS A 60 -0.86 22.23 -37.67
N CYS A 61 -1.07 22.63 -36.43
CA CYS A 61 -0.39 22.04 -35.28
C CYS A 61 -1.37 21.07 -34.63
N GLU A 62 -1.13 19.76 -34.78
CA GLU A 62 -1.69 18.75 -33.88
C GLU A 62 -1.06 18.98 -32.51
N ASP A 63 -1.65 19.93 -31.80
CA ASP A 63 -1.21 20.31 -30.48
C ASP A 63 -1.80 19.31 -29.49
N GLU A 64 -1.08 18.22 -29.27
CA GLU A 64 -1.17 17.37 -28.08
C GLU A 64 -0.81 18.18 -26.81
N SER A 65 -1.33 19.40 -26.67
CA SER A 65 -1.31 20.25 -25.50
C SER A 65 -2.16 19.65 -24.39
N SER A 66 -1.81 18.43 -24.01
CA SER A 66 -2.21 17.79 -22.77
C SER A 66 -1.38 18.39 -21.63
N GLU A 67 -1.37 19.72 -21.53
CA GLU A 67 -0.80 20.42 -20.37
C GLU A 67 -1.77 20.24 -19.21
N ILE A 68 -1.61 19.10 -18.52
CA ILE A 68 -2.40 18.65 -17.37
C ILE A 68 -2.56 19.83 -16.40
N SER A 69 -3.80 20.30 -16.20
CA SER A 69 -4.10 21.40 -15.29
C SER A 69 -3.51 21.11 -13.90
N GLN A 70 -3.12 22.15 -13.15
CA GLN A 70 -2.55 21.99 -11.82
C GLN A 70 -3.44 21.15 -10.89
N HIS A 71 -4.76 21.24 -11.06
CA HIS A 71 -5.74 20.40 -10.39
C HIS A 71 -5.54 18.91 -10.69
N LYS A 72 -5.41 18.56 -11.98
CA LYS A 72 -5.20 17.17 -12.39
C LYS A 72 -3.81 16.65 -11.97
N LYS A 73 -2.79 17.52 -11.86
CA LYS A 73 -1.49 17.16 -11.27
C LYS A 73 -1.61 16.84 -9.77
N PHE A 74 -2.35 17.65 -9.02
CA PHE A 74 -2.60 17.41 -7.59
C PHE A 74 -3.39 16.11 -7.36
N GLN A 75 -4.43 15.87 -8.15
CA GLN A 75 -5.20 14.62 -8.10
C GLN A 75 -4.33 13.40 -8.38
N LEU A 76 -3.46 13.47 -9.41
CA LEU A 76 -2.53 12.38 -9.71
C LEU A 76 -1.55 12.12 -8.56
N ALA A 77 -1.02 13.17 -7.92
CA ALA A 77 -0.12 13.02 -6.78
C ALA A 77 -0.80 12.34 -5.58
N LEU A 78 -2.05 12.70 -5.26
CA LEU A 78 -2.83 12.04 -4.21
C LEU A 78 -3.04 10.54 -4.52
N LEU A 79 -3.42 10.22 -5.75
CA LEU A 79 -3.60 8.83 -6.18
C LEU A 79 -2.30 8.03 -6.09
N GLN A 80 -1.16 8.62 -6.48
CA GLN A 80 0.15 7.98 -6.37
C GLN A 80 0.54 7.65 -4.93
N VAL A 81 0.24 8.53 -3.98
CA VAL A 81 0.47 8.27 -2.56
C VAL A 81 -0.39 7.09 -2.09
N ASN A 82 -1.67 7.06 -2.49
CA ASN A 82 -2.58 5.97 -2.11
C ASN A 82 -2.13 4.63 -2.72
N ASP A 83 -1.79 4.61 -4.00
CA ASP A 83 -1.31 3.41 -4.71
C ASP A 83 -0.01 2.88 -4.04
N ARG A 84 0.88 3.77 -3.57
CA ARG A 84 2.09 3.38 -2.83
C ARG A 84 1.78 2.76 -1.47
N ILE A 85 0.82 3.33 -0.74
CA ILE A 85 0.39 2.80 0.57
C ILE A 85 -0.23 1.40 0.38
N GLU A 86 -1.11 1.26 -0.60
CA GLU A 86 -1.74 -0.03 -0.94
C GLU A 86 -0.68 -1.09 -1.27
N ALA A 87 0.27 -0.77 -2.15
CA ALA A 87 1.32 -1.70 -2.56
C ALA A 87 2.20 -2.15 -1.38
N GLU A 88 2.57 -1.23 -0.49
CA GLU A 88 3.42 -1.55 0.66
C GLU A 88 2.67 -2.38 1.72
N LEU A 89 1.38 -2.12 1.93
CA LEU A 89 0.55 -2.93 2.83
C LEU A 89 0.34 -4.34 2.28
N GLU A 90 0.03 -4.48 0.99
CA GLU A 90 -0.10 -5.79 0.36
C GLU A 90 1.22 -6.56 0.45
N ARG A 91 2.37 -5.92 0.16
CA ARG A 91 3.70 -6.53 0.29
C ARG A 91 3.94 -7.07 1.72
N ARG A 92 3.59 -6.30 2.75
CA ARG A 92 3.74 -6.71 4.16
C ARG A 92 2.79 -7.85 4.52
N PHE A 93 1.56 -7.81 4.04
CA PHE A 93 0.59 -8.88 4.25
C PHE A 93 1.08 -10.20 3.64
N GLN A 94 1.56 -10.18 2.39
CA GLN A 94 2.14 -11.33 1.72
C GLN A 94 3.36 -11.89 2.44
N LEU A 95 4.24 -11.01 2.95
CA LEU A 95 5.39 -11.43 3.76
C LEU A 95 4.94 -12.11 5.06
N MET A 96 3.93 -11.57 5.73
CA MET A 96 3.39 -12.16 6.95
C MET A 96 2.73 -13.52 6.69
N GLN A 97 2.05 -13.68 5.54
CA GLN A 97 1.52 -14.98 5.11
C GLN A 97 2.64 -16.00 4.88
N LYS A 98 3.73 -15.63 4.20
CA LYS A 98 4.90 -16.52 4.00
C LYS A 98 5.56 -16.92 5.31
N VAL A 99 5.70 -15.99 6.25
CA VAL A 99 6.17 -16.30 7.61
C VAL A 99 5.21 -17.31 8.26
N ASN A 100 3.91 -17.10 8.17
CA ASN A 100 2.95 -18.04 8.72
C ASN A 100 2.95 -19.41 8.02
N GLU A 101 3.25 -19.49 6.71
CA GLU A 101 3.42 -20.77 6.02
C GLU A 101 4.64 -21.55 6.52
N ILE A 102 5.76 -20.86 6.78
CA ILE A 102 7.01 -21.49 7.22
C ILE A 102 6.96 -21.84 8.71
N PHE A 103 6.46 -20.92 9.53
CA PHE A 103 6.55 -20.98 11.00
C PHE A 103 5.20 -21.28 11.66
N GLY A 104 4.08 -21.29 10.93
CA GLY A 104 2.74 -21.44 11.50
C GLY A 104 2.50 -22.79 12.17
N PHE A 105 3.28 -23.82 11.84
CA PHE A 105 3.28 -25.10 12.54
C PHE A 105 3.66 -24.97 14.03
N LEU A 106 4.41 -23.91 14.40
CA LEU A 106 4.76 -23.58 15.79
C LEU A 106 3.57 -23.02 16.58
N SER A 107 2.46 -22.73 15.91
CA SER A 107 1.25 -22.32 16.61
C SER A 107 0.74 -23.46 17.50
N LEU A 108 0.37 -23.14 18.73
CA LEU A 108 -0.21 -24.09 19.71
C LEU A 108 -1.38 -24.92 19.13
N LYS A 109 -2.20 -24.36 18.22
CA LYS A 109 -3.29 -25.07 17.53
C LYS A 109 -2.74 -26.16 16.61
N GLN A 110 -1.75 -25.83 15.79
CA GLN A 110 -1.12 -26.77 14.86
C GLN A 110 -0.36 -27.86 15.62
N LEU A 111 0.36 -27.49 16.69
CA LEU A 111 1.07 -28.44 17.57
C LEU A 111 0.16 -29.50 18.20
N THR A 112 -1.10 -29.18 18.46
CA THR A 112 -2.08 -30.14 19.00
C THR A 112 -2.75 -31.03 17.95
N ILE A 113 -2.62 -30.68 16.66
CA ILE A 113 -3.30 -31.37 15.54
C ILE A 113 -2.32 -32.21 14.72
N LEU A 114 -1.09 -31.72 14.55
CA LEU A 114 -0.05 -32.39 13.78
C LEU A 114 0.42 -33.67 14.46
N ASP A 115 0.65 -34.71 13.67
CA ASP A 115 1.21 -35.96 14.17
C ASP A 115 2.72 -35.82 14.47
N ASN A 116 3.21 -36.66 15.36
CA ASN A 116 4.60 -36.63 15.83
C ASN A 116 5.64 -36.84 14.71
N LYS A 117 5.29 -37.53 13.62
CA LYS A 117 6.22 -37.75 12.50
C LYS A 117 6.40 -36.44 11.74
N THR A 118 5.30 -35.77 11.40
CA THR A 118 5.32 -34.48 10.70
C THR A 118 6.02 -33.40 11.54
N LEU A 119 5.79 -33.36 12.86
CA LEU A 119 6.51 -32.45 13.77
C LEU A 119 8.03 -32.69 13.78
N ARG A 120 8.45 -33.97 13.74
CA ARG A 120 9.87 -34.33 13.72
C ARG A 120 10.55 -33.94 12.41
N GLU A 121 9.86 -34.07 11.28
CA GLU A 121 10.33 -33.58 9.98
C GLU A 121 10.51 -32.06 9.98
N TYR A 122 9.52 -31.30 10.47
CA TYR A 122 9.66 -29.85 10.62
C TYR A 122 10.81 -29.44 11.55
N ALA A 123 10.98 -30.12 12.69
CA ALA A 123 12.08 -29.86 13.60
C ALA A 123 13.46 -30.17 12.99
N THR A 124 13.56 -31.23 12.18
CA THR A 124 14.81 -31.59 11.49
C THR A 124 15.15 -30.56 10.41
N ASN A 125 14.17 -30.14 9.61
CA ASN A 125 14.32 -29.08 8.63
C ASN A 125 14.69 -27.74 9.31
N TRP A 126 14.07 -27.44 10.45
CA TRP A 126 14.39 -26.28 11.28
C TRP A 126 15.86 -26.27 11.73
N GLN A 127 16.36 -27.41 12.19
CA GLN A 127 17.73 -27.54 12.67
C GLN A 127 18.76 -27.34 11.55
N ILE A 128 18.43 -27.73 10.32
CA ILE A 128 19.24 -27.45 9.12
C ILE A 128 19.15 -25.95 8.74
N CYS A 129 17.96 -25.36 8.85
CA CYS A 129 17.72 -23.97 8.50
C CYS A 129 18.34 -22.96 9.48
N THR A 130 18.33 -23.21 10.79
CA THR A 130 18.85 -22.28 11.82
C THR A 130 20.35 -21.98 11.67
N GLY A 131 21.15 -22.93 11.18
CA GLY A 131 22.58 -22.70 10.88
C GLY A 131 22.82 -21.75 9.70
N THR A 132 21.87 -21.65 8.77
CA THR A 132 22.03 -20.88 7.51
C THR A 132 21.19 -19.59 7.49
N ILE A 133 20.05 -19.59 8.19
CA ILE A 133 19.11 -18.47 8.25
C ILE A 133 19.55 -17.44 9.28
N TRP A 134 20.15 -17.84 10.42
CA TRP A 134 20.63 -16.90 11.44
C TRP A 134 21.64 -15.91 10.86
N THR A 135 22.60 -16.42 10.08
CA THR A 135 23.63 -15.64 9.37
C THR A 135 23.05 -14.71 8.31
N LYS A 136 21.93 -15.08 7.68
CA LYS A 136 21.28 -14.29 6.62
C LYS A 136 20.33 -13.24 7.19
N MET A 137 19.68 -13.51 8.32
CA MET A 137 18.86 -12.54 9.06
C MET A 137 19.72 -11.47 9.73
N GLU A 138 20.89 -11.80 10.29
CA GLU A 138 21.85 -10.80 10.80
C GLU A 138 22.33 -9.82 9.71
N TYR A 139 22.42 -10.27 8.47
CA TYR A 139 22.85 -9.43 7.34
C TYR A 139 21.72 -8.52 6.81
N LEU A 140 20.45 -8.92 6.96
CA LEU A 140 19.28 -8.17 6.50
C LEU A 140 18.75 -7.17 7.53
N LEU A 141 19.25 -7.22 8.77
CA LEU A 141 18.89 -6.32 9.87
C LEU A 141 19.97 -5.26 10.17
N LYS A 142 21.05 -5.21 9.36
CA LYS A 142 22.01 -4.10 9.28
C LYS A 142 21.71 -3.24 8.06
#